data_AF-A0A5B0G4T6-F1
#
_entry.id   AF-A0A5B0G4T6-F1
#
_cell.length_a   1.000
_cell.length_b   1.000
_cell.length_c   1.000
_cell.angle_alpha   90.00
_cell.angle_beta   90.00
_cell.angle_gamma   90.00
#
_symmetry.space_group_name_H-M   'P 1'
#
loop_
_entity.id
_entity.type
_entity.pdbx_description
1 polymer ?
#
loop_
_entity_poly.entity_id
_entity_poly.type
_entity_poly.pdbx_seq_one_letter_code
_entity_poly.pdbx_strand_id
1 'polypeptide(L)'
;KELLELFNIDEQTLNTQGLQVTTTIDPQAQQAAEKAVSKYLDGQDPDMRSAAVSIDPRTGAVKAYYGGSNALGFDFAQAGLQTGSSFKVLA
;
A
#
# COMPACT_ATOMS: atom_id res chain seq x y z
N LYS A 1 -9.54 7.24 -1.60
CA LYS A 1 -9.94 7.27 -3.03
C LYS A 1 -11.11 6.31 -3.27
N GLU A 2 -10.95 5.01 -2.99
CA GLU A 2 -12.00 4.00 -3.23
C GLU A 2 -13.40 4.33 -2.65
N LEU A 3 -13.49 4.81 -1.41
CA LEU A 3 -14.78 5.18 -0.81
C LEU A 3 -15.48 6.36 -1.50
N LEU A 4 -14.71 7.31 -2.06
CA LEU A 4 -15.26 8.45 -2.78
C LEU A 4 -15.92 7.99 -4.08
N GLU A 5 -15.30 7.02 -4.76
CA GLU A 5 -15.81 6.42 -5.99
C GLU A 5 -17.02 5.53 -5.71
N LEU A 6 -16.95 4.67 -4.68
CA LEU A 6 -18.01 3.74 -4.34
C LEU A 6 -19.33 4.44 -3.97
N PHE A 7 -19.24 5.53 -3.19
CA PHE A 7 -20.41 6.28 -2.74
C PHE A 7 -20.71 7.51 -3.60
N ASN A 8 -19.86 7.84 -4.58
CA ASN A 8 -19.96 9.03 -5.41
C ASN A 8 -20.14 10.32 -4.58
N ILE A 9 -19.28 10.50 -3.58
CA ILE A 9 -19.28 11.64 -2.65
C ILE A 9 -17.89 12.27 -2.57
N ASP A 10 -17.82 13.52 -2.12
CA ASP A 10 -16.57 14.17 -1.79
C ASP A 10 -16.05 13.79 -0.38
N GLU A 11 -14.81 14.18 -0.08
CA GLU A 11 -14.12 13.84 1.16
C GLU A 11 -14.77 14.50 2.39
N GLN A 12 -15.28 15.72 2.26
CA GLN A 12 -15.98 16.41 3.34
C GLN A 12 -17.26 15.65 3.74
N THR A 13 -18.03 15.22 2.76
CA THR A 13 -19.25 14.43 2.95
C THR A 13 -18.93 13.06 3.53
N LEU A 14 -17.86 12.40 3.07
CA LEU A 14 -17.40 11.13 3.65
C LEU A 14 -17.07 11.28 5.15
N ASN A 15 -16.31 12.33 5.51
CA ASN A 15 -15.83 12.55 6.87
C ASN A 15 -16.93 12.88 7.89
N THR A 16 -18.11 13.33 7.42
CA THR A 16 -19.23 13.74 8.28
C THR A 16 -20.30 12.66 8.45
N GLN A 17 -20.24 11.57 7.70
CA GLN A 17 -21.26 10.50 7.73
C GLN A 17 -21.12 9.51 8.89
N GLY A 18 -20.01 9.51 9.62
CA GLY A 18 -19.80 8.58 10.74
C GLY A 18 -19.72 7.11 10.30
N LEU A 19 -19.23 6.83 9.09
CA LEU A 19 -19.13 5.48 8.56
C LEU A 19 -18.11 4.64 9.35
N GLN A 20 -18.43 3.36 9.56
CA GLN A 20 -17.47 2.37 9.99
C GLN A 20 -16.92 1.62 8.77
N VAL A 21 -15.61 1.73 8.55
CA VAL A 21 -14.94 1.11 7.41
C VAL A 21 -14.08 -0.04 7.88
N THR A 22 -14.35 -1.24 7.37
CA THR A 22 -13.46 -2.39 7.50
C THR A 22 -12.65 -2.51 6.22
N THR A 23 -11.31 -2.42 6.34
CA THR A 23 -10.42 -2.57 5.19
C THR A 23 -10.11 -4.03 4.91
N THR A 24 -9.41 -4.29 3.82
CA THR A 24 -8.94 -5.63 3.42
C THR A 24 -7.64 -6.05 4.10
N ILE A 25 -6.96 -5.12 4.78
CA ILE A 25 -5.67 -5.33 5.42
C ILE A 25 -5.75 -6.46 6.44
N ASP A 26 -4.81 -7.38 6.34
CA ASP A 26 -4.56 -8.40 7.34
C ASP A 26 -3.49 -7.87 8.31
N PRO A 27 -3.80 -7.71 9.61
CA PRO A 27 -2.84 -7.17 10.57
C PRO A 27 -1.53 -7.96 10.67
N GLN A 28 -1.58 -9.28 10.50
CA GLN A 28 -0.40 -10.13 10.55
C GLN A 28 0.47 -9.94 9.31
N ALA A 29 -0.15 -9.89 8.12
CA ALA A 29 0.57 -9.65 6.88
C ALA A 29 1.18 -8.24 6.84
N GLN A 30 0.44 -7.23 7.30
CA GLN A 30 0.91 -5.85 7.38
C GLN A 30 2.13 -5.73 8.30
N GLN A 31 2.06 -6.29 9.51
CA GLN A 31 3.18 -6.27 10.45
C GLN A 31 4.40 -7.02 9.90
N ALA A 32 4.19 -8.12 9.18
CA ALA A 32 5.28 -8.85 8.54
C ALA A 32 5.98 -8.01 7.47
N ALA A 33 5.23 -7.28 6.64
CA ALA A 33 5.78 -6.39 5.62
C ALA A 33 6.60 -5.25 6.24
N GLU A 34 6.04 -4.55 7.24
CA GLU A 34 6.73 -3.46 7.95
C GLU A 34 8.02 -3.94 8.62
N LYS A 35 7.97 -5.09 9.31
CA LYS A 35 9.13 -5.68 9.96
C LYS A 35 10.21 -6.08 8.96
N ALA A 36 9.83 -6.63 7.81
CA ALA A 36 10.77 -6.99 6.76
C ALA A 36 11.47 -5.74 6.21
N VAL A 37 10.71 -4.72 5.81
CA VAL A 37 11.30 -3.47 5.29
C VAL A 37 12.22 -2.84 6.33
N SER A 38 11.77 -2.67 7.58
CA SER A 38 12.60 -2.10 8.64
C SER A 38 13.89 -2.89 8.86
N LYS A 39 13.82 -4.22 8.89
CA LYS A 39 14.99 -5.08 9.11
C LYS A 39 16.03 -4.95 7.99
N TYR A 40 15.60 -4.87 6.73
CA TYR A 40 16.53 -4.89 5.60
C TYR A 40 17.03 -3.52 5.17
N LEU A 41 16.32 -2.44 5.53
CA LEU A 41 16.79 -1.07 5.34
C LEU A 41 17.69 -0.60 6.49
N ASP A 42 17.70 -1.31 7.63
CA ASP A 42 18.57 -0.97 8.75
C ASP A 42 20.05 -0.99 8.33
N GLY A 43 20.76 0.09 8.66
CA GLY A 43 22.16 0.30 8.28
C GLY A 43 22.42 0.54 6.79
N GLN A 44 21.39 0.62 5.94
CA GLN A 44 21.54 1.00 4.53
C GLN A 44 21.62 2.52 4.38
N ASP A 45 21.82 2.98 3.14
CA ASP A 45 21.77 4.39 2.79
C ASP A 45 20.45 5.03 3.26
N PRO A 46 20.47 6.16 4.00
CA PRO A 46 19.27 6.82 4.49
C PRO A 46 18.33 7.31 3.36
N ASP A 47 18.82 7.47 2.13
CA ASP A 47 18.01 7.82 0.97
C ASP A 47 17.39 6.59 0.27
N MET A 48 17.71 5.38 0.71
CA MET A 48 17.10 4.15 0.19
C MET A 48 15.60 4.09 0.53
N ARG A 49 14.80 3.62 -0.42
CA ARG A 49 13.34 3.50 -0.30
C ARG A 49 12.90 2.10 -0.72
N SER A 50 11.75 1.68 -0.23
CA SER A 50 11.14 0.39 -0.57
C SER A 50 9.63 0.48 -0.55
N ALA A 51 9.00 -0.37 -1.35
CA ALA A 51 7.56 -0.53 -1.40
C ALA A 51 7.22 -2.02 -1.42
N ALA A 52 6.14 -2.40 -0.77
CA ALA A 52 5.65 -3.78 -0.74
C ALA A 52 4.12 -3.80 -0.76
N VAL A 53 3.54 -4.61 -1.64
CA VAL A 53 2.10 -4.82 -1.75
C VAL A 53 1.83 -6.31 -1.82
N SER A 54 0.91 -6.81 -0.99
CA SER A 54 0.46 -8.20 -1.00
C SER A 54 -1.03 -8.24 -1.32
N ILE A 55 -1.40 -9.03 -2.33
CA ILE A 55 -2.77 -9.17 -2.82
C ILE A 55 -3.23 -10.62 -2.68
N ASP A 56 -4.45 -10.84 -2.19
CA ASP A 56 -5.11 -12.15 -2.28
C ASP A 56 -5.55 -12.40 -3.72
N PRO A 57 -4.97 -13.38 -4.44
CA PRO A 57 -5.28 -13.62 -5.85
C PRO A 57 -6.73 -14.10 -6.08
N ARG A 58 -7.43 -14.57 -5.05
CA ARG A 58 -8.81 -15.05 -5.19
C ARG A 58 -9.83 -13.92 -5.21
N THR A 59 -9.51 -12.79 -4.57
CA THR A 59 -10.46 -11.71 -4.30
C THR A 59 -9.98 -10.35 -4.78
N GLY A 60 -8.68 -10.18 -5.03
CA GLY A 60 -8.06 -8.88 -5.27
C GLY A 60 -7.83 -8.06 -3.99
N ALA A 61 -8.15 -8.60 -2.81
CA ALA A 61 -8.01 -7.89 -1.55
C ALA A 61 -6.53 -7.56 -1.24
N VAL A 62 -6.24 -6.30 -0.95
CA VAL A 62 -4.92 -5.86 -0.49
C VAL A 62 -4.75 -6.28 0.97
N LYS A 63 -3.90 -7.28 1.21
CA LYS A 63 -3.67 -7.85 2.55
C LYS A 63 -2.56 -7.13 3.31
N ALA A 64 -1.58 -6.57 2.59
CA ALA A 64 -0.55 -5.71 3.15
C ALA A 64 -0.16 -4.63 2.15
N TYR A 65 0.12 -3.43 2.65
CA TYR A 65 0.49 -2.27 1.84
C TYR A 65 1.52 -1.41 2.59
N TYR A 66 2.71 -1.28 2.00
CA TYR A 66 3.78 -0.41 2.47
C TYR A 66 4.24 0.48 1.32
N GLY A 67 3.90 1.77 1.37
CA GLY A 67 4.30 2.79 0.40
C GLY A 67 5.47 3.66 0.86
N GLY A 68 5.89 3.54 2.12
CA GLY A 68 6.89 4.40 2.77
C GLY A 68 6.53 4.66 4.23
N SER A 69 7.48 5.19 5.01
CA SER A 69 7.32 5.44 6.45
C SER A 69 6.63 6.77 6.78
N ASN A 70 6.60 7.73 5.84
CA ASN A 70 5.94 9.02 6.04
C ASN A 70 4.51 8.99 5.48
N ALA A 71 3.52 9.01 6.36
CA ALA A 71 2.10 8.99 5.98
C ALA A 71 1.65 10.20 5.13
N LEU A 72 2.32 11.36 5.28
CA LEU A 72 2.08 12.56 4.46
C LEU A 72 3.07 12.69 3.30
N GLY A 73 3.97 11.71 3.15
CA GLY A 73 5.03 11.70 2.17
C GLY A 73 4.61 11.06 0.85
N PHE A 74 5.62 10.76 0.04
CA PHE A 74 5.42 10.11 -1.25
C PHE A 74 5.15 8.61 -1.08
N ASP A 75 4.13 8.10 -1.77
CA ASP A 75 3.79 6.68 -1.83
C ASP A 75 4.53 5.99 -2.98
N PHE A 76 5.61 5.28 -2.64
CA PHE A 76 6.42 4.53 -3.61
C PHE A 76 5.68 3.34 -4.22
N ALA A 77 4.62 2.81 -3.57
CA ALA A 77 3.81 1.74 -4.13
C ALA A 77 2.88 2.24 -5.26
N GLN A 78 2.67 3.55 -5.39
CA GLN A 78 1.93 4.20 -6.49
C GLN A 78 2.85 4.79 -7.58
N ALA A 79 4.17 4.68 -7.43
CA ALA A 79 5.12 5.31 -8.34
C ALA A 79 5.25 4.58 -9.68
N GLY A 80 5.41 5.34 -10.77
CA GLY A 80 5.78 4.79 -12.07
C GLY A 80 7.26 4.39 -12.09
N LEU A 81 7.55 3.11 -11.88
CA LEU A 81 8.91 2.57 -11.81
C LEU A 81 9.18 1.58 -12.96
N GLN A 82 10.42 1.56 -13.45
CA GLN A 82 10.85 0.55 -14.43
C GLN A 82 10.88 -0.84 -13.79
N THR A 83 10.24 -1.82 -14.42
CA THR A 83 10.02 -3.17 -13.85
C THR A 83 11.09 -4.19 -14.25
N GLY A 84 11.86 -3.92 -15.30
CA GLY A 84 12.94 -4.80 -15.78
C GLY A 84 12.43 -6.21 -16.11
N SER A 85 13.21 -7.24 -15.75
CA SER A 85 12.89 -8.63 -16.10
C SER A 85 11.62 -9.18 -15.45
N SER A 86 11.07 -8.54 -14.42
CA SER A 86 9.80 -8.97 -13.80
C SER A 86 8.62 -8.91 -14.78
N PHE A 87 8.69 -8.07 -15.82
CA PHE A 87 7.65 -7.94 -16.82
C PHE A 87 7.68 -9.03 -17.91
N LYS A 88 8.73 -9.87 -17.96
CA LYS A 88 8.86 -10.93 -18.97
C LYS A 88 7.73 -11.95 -18.95
N VAL A 89 7.00 -12.08 -17.84
CA VAL A 89 5.86 -12.99 -17.69
C VAL A 89 4.66 -12.62 -18.57
N LEU A 90 4.63 -11.42 -19.15
CA LEU A 90 3.55 -10.92 -20.01
C LEU A 90 3.88 -10.97 -21.52
N ALA A 91 5.10 -11.39 -21.87
CA ALA A 91 5.58 -11.47 -23.25
C ALA A 91 5.21 -12.80 -23.92
#